data_AF-A0A327UKJ4-F1
#
_entry.id   AF-A0A327UKJ4-F1
#
_cell.length_a   1.000
_cell.length_b   1.000
_cell.length_c   1.000
_cell.angle_alpha   90.00
_cell.angle_beta   90.00
_cell.angle_gamma   90.00
#
_symmetry.space_group_name_H-M   'P 1'
#
loop_
_entity.id
_entity.type
_entity.pdbx_description
1 polymer ?
#
loop_
_entity_poly.entity_id
_entity_poly.type
_entity_poly.pdbx_seq_one_letter_code
_entity_poly.pdbx_strand_id
1 'polypeptide(L)'
;MEISVETACRICGLDDGEVLYEHGVPRYVICECCYNESGIGDDTVSQVRELRGYWVGHGAQWHKPQRKPADWDPLIQLANIPPRWR
;
A
#
# COMPACT_ATOMS: atom_id res chain seq x y z
N MET A 1 -15.59 7.30 -19.78
CA MET A 1 -14.67 6.29 -19.23
C MET A 1 -14.22 6.83 -17.88
N GLU A 2 -14.54 6.15 -16.78
CA GLU A 2 -14.06 6.57 -15.46
C GLU A 2 -12.52 6.58 -15.45
N ILE A 3 -11.96 7.68 -14.95
CA ILE A 3 -10.53 7.77 -14.69
C ILE A 3 -10.28 6.97 -13.42
N SER A 4 -9.63 5.81 -13.54
CA SER A 4 -9.30 4.96 -12.38
C SER A 4 -7.89 5.32 -11.89
N VAL A 5 -7.83 6.21 -10.90
CA VAL A 5 -6.62 6.53 -10.15
C VAL A 5 -6.64 5.73 -8.85
N GLU A 6 -5.51 5.15 -8.47
CA GLU A 6 -5.31 4.57 -7.13
C GLU A 6 -4.18 5.31 -6.42
N THR A 7 -4.48 5.78 -5.22
CA THR A 7 -3.52 6.42 -4.30
C THR A 7 -3.21 5.56 -3.08
N ALA A 8 -4.13 4.67 -2.69
CA ALA A 8 -3.92 3.76 -1.58
C ALA A 8 -2.97 2.60 -1.94
N CYS A 9 -1.92 2.41 -1.14
CA CYS A 9 -0.99 1.29 -1.27
C CYS A 9 -1.73 -0.04 -1.16
N ARG A 10 -1.60 -0.89 -2.18
CA ARG A 10 -2.28 -2.20 -2.22
C ARG A 10 -1.86 -3.11 -1.06
N ILE A 11 -0.64 -2.96 -0.55
CA ILE A 11 -0.08 -3.78 0.54
C ILE A 11 -0.62 -3.35 1.90
N CYS A 12 -0.40 -2.08 2.28
CA CYS A 12 -0.62 -1.60 3.65
C CYS A 12 -1.73 -0.56 3.79
N GLY A 13 -2.30 -0.06 2.68
CA GLY A 13 -3.37 0.94 2.68
C GLY A 13 -2.95 2.38 2.99
N LEU A 14 -1.65 2.70 3.04
CA LEU A 14 -1.23 4.10 3.12
C LEU A 14 -1.77 4.86 1.90
N ASP A 15 -2.48 5.96 2.15
CA ASP A 15 -2.97 6.90 1.14
C ASP A 15 -2.53 8.30 1.56
N ASP A 16 -1.42 8.76 0.99
CA ASP A 16 -0.84 10.09 1.21
C ASP A 16 -1.13 11.04 0.04
N GLY A 17 -2.05 10.65 -0.85
CA GLY A 17 -2.45 11.39 -2.04
C GLY A 17 -1.52 11.20 -3.25
N GLU A 18 -0.43 10.44 -3.13
CA GLU A 18 0.44 10.17 -4.27
C GLU A 18 -0.17 9.11 -5.20
N VAL A 19 -0.12 9.34 -6.51
CA VAL A 19 -0.71 8.43 -7.49
C VAL A 19 0.17 7.21 -7.68
N LEU A 20 -0.32 6.05 -7.25
CA LEU A 20 0.38 4.77 -7.37
C LEU A 20 0.09 4.07 -8.69
N TYR A 21 -1.16 4.17 -9.15
CA TYR A 21 -1.62 3.63 -10.43
C TYR A 21 -2.55 4.61 -11.12
N GLU A 22 -2.39 4.69 -12.44
CA GLU A 22 -3.29 5.43 -13.32
C GLU A 22 -3.72 4.49 -14.45
N HIS A 23 -5.02 4.24 -14.58
CA HIS A 23 -5.56 3.29 -15.55
C HIS A 23 -4.95 1.87 -15.43
N GLY A 24 -4.60 1.46 -14.20
CA GLY A 24 -3.95 0.18 -13.93
C GLY A 24 -2.45 0.14 -14.26
N VAL A 25 -1.89 1.22 -14.82
CA VAL A 25 -0.45 1.36 -15.08
C VAL A 25 0.24 1.89 -13.82
N PRO A 26 1.28 1.20 -13.31
CA PRO A 26 1.99 1.66 -12.12
C PRO A 26 2.80 2.93 -12.39
N ARG A 27 2.97 3.74 -11.33
CA ARG A 27 3.83 4.92 -11.31
C ARG A 27 5.18 4.67 -10.63
N TYR A 28 5.46 3.44 -10.20
CA TYR A 28 6.72 3.04 -9.56
C TYR A 28 7.03 3.88 -8.31
N VAL A 29 5.98 4.18 -7.54
CA VAL A 29 6.09 4.97 -6.32
C VAL A 29 6.36 4.03 -5.15
N ILE A 30 7.34 4.38 -4.32
CA ILE A 30 7.71 3.62 -3.13
C ILE A 30 6.84 4.10 -1.95
N CYS A 31 6.07 3.19 -1.38
CA CYS A 31 5.26 3.47 -0.20
C CYS A 31 6.14 3.76 1.03
N GLU A 32 6.00 4.93 1.65
CA GLU A 32 6.79 5.31 2.84
C GLU A 32 6.50 4.43 4.07
N CYS A 33 5.35 3.75 4.11
CA CYS A 33 4.99 2.82 5.17
C CYS A 33 5.64 1.44 4.99
N CYS A 34 5.20 0.65 4.01
CA CYS A 34 5.62 -0.76 3.88
C CYS A 34 6.79 -0.96 2.89
N TYR A 35 7.29 0.10 2.28
CA TYR A 35 8.38 0.10 1.29
C TYR A 35 8.12 -0.67 -0.01
N ASN A 36 6.87 -1.06 -0.29
CA ASN A 36 6.53 -1.65 -1.58
C ASN A 36 6.57 -0.58 -2.68
N GLU A 37 7.11 -0.92 -3.84
CA GLU A 37 7.07 -0.08 -5.04
C GLU A 37 5.86 -0.46 -5.89
N SER A 38 5.02 0.51 -6.27
CA SER A 38 3.84 0.21 -7.08
C SER A 38 4.23 -0.37 -8.45
N GLY A 39 3.66 -1.52 -8.80
CA GLY A 39 3.96 -2.28 -10.00
C GLY A 39 4.96 -3.41 -9.80
N ILE A 40 5.52 -3.57 -8.60
CA ILE A 40 6.51 -4.59 -8.27
C ILE A 40 5.95 -5.49 -7.16
N GLY A 41 5.47 -6.68 -7.55
CA GLY A 41 4.93 -7.66 -6.61
C GLY A 41 3.54 -7.32 -6.05
N ASP A 42 2.89 -6.25 -6.53
CA ASP A 42 1.54 -5.85 -6.12
C ASP A 42 0.56 -5.81 -7.32
N ASP A 43 0.87 -6.54 -8.40
CA ASP A 43 0.09 -6.65 -9.63
C ASP A 43 -0.99 -7.74 -9.59
N THR A 44 -0.85 -8.75 -8.72
CA THR A 44 -1.89 -9.77 -8.46
C THR A 44 -2.33 -9.80 -7.00
N VAL A 45 -3.59 -10.22 -6.76
CA VAL A 45 -4.14 -10.35 -5.40
C VAL A 45 -3.33 -11.33 -4.55
N SER A 46 -2.78 -12.40 -5.13
CA SER A 46 -1.95 -13.38 -4.42
C SER A 46 -0.65 -12.75 -3.89
N GLN A 47 0.09 -12.02 -4.73
CA GLN A 47 1.34 -11.40 -4.28
C GLN A 47 1.05 -10.26 -3.29
N VAL A 48 -0.01 -9.47 -3.52
CA VAL A 48 -0.45 -8.45 -2.56
C VAL A 48 -0.70 -9.05 -1.17
N ARG A 49 -1.39 -10.19 -1.10
CA ARG A 49 -1.67 -10.87 0.17
C ARG A 49 -0.43 -11.46 0.80
N GLU A 50 0.49 -12.01 0.01
CA GLU A 50 1.77 -12.52 0.50
C GLU A 50 2.62 -11.41 1.13
N LEU A 51 2.82 -10.31 0.40
CA LEU A 51 3.60 -9.16 0.87
C LEU A 51 2.94 -8.47 2.07
N ARG A 52 1.61 -8.33 2.07
CA ARG A 52 0.87 -7.81 3.23
C ARG A 52 1.03 -8.73 4.43
N GLY A 53 0.86 -10.04 4.22
CA GLY A 53 1.02 -11.05 5.27
C GLY A 53 2.41 -11.01 5.88
N TYR A 54 3.45 -10.87 5.05
CA TYR A 54 4.82 -10.67 5.50
C TYR A 54 4.96 -9.40 6.33
N TRP A 55 4.51 -8.25 5.81
CA TRP A 55 4.60 -6.96 6.52
C TRP A 55 3.87 -6.98 7.87
N VAL A 56 2.62 -7.47 7.91
CA VAL A 56 1.84 -7.61 9.15
C VAL A 56 2.51 -8.60 10.11
N GLY A 57 2.97 -9.75 9.62
CA GLY A 57 3.64 -10.79 10.41
C GLY A 57 4.94 -10.32 11.07
N HIS A 58 5.59 -9.30 10.51
CA HIS A 58 6.78 -8.66 11.08
C HIS A 58 6.46 -7.41 11.94
N GLY A 59 5.19 -7.23 12.31
CA GLY A 59 4.75 -6.16 13.21
C GLY A 59 4.38 -4.86 12.50
N ALA A 60 4.04 -4.93 11.21
CA ALA A 60 3.60 -3.78 10.41
C ALA A 60 4.60 -2.60 10.49
N GLN A 61 5.89 -2.90 10.35
CA GLN A 61 6.94 -1.91 10.55
C GLN A 61 6.86 -0.80 9.51
N TRP A 62 6.96 0.45 9.98
CA TRP A 62 7.19 1.59 9.10
C TRP A 62 8.64 1.55 8.61
N HIS A 63 8.84 1.64 7.30
CA HIS A 63 10.16 1.49 6.69
C HIS A 63 11.22 2.40 7.31
N LYS A 64 10.86 3.66 7.54
CA LYS A 64 11.64 4.62 8.32
C LYS A 64 10.90 4.91 9.63
N PRO A 65 11.25 4.27 10.76
CA PRO A 65 10.53 4.43 12.02
C PRO A 65 10.36 5.89 12.48
N GLN A 66 11.32 6.76 12.15
CA GLN A 66 11.29 8.19 12.50
C GLN A 66 10.24 9.00 11.71
N ARG A 67 9.74 8.45 10.59
CA ARG A 67 8.68 9.06 9.77
C ARG A 67 7.28 8.54 10.11
N LYS A 68 7.18 7.52 10.97
CA LYS A 68 5.90 6.97 11.38
C LYS A 68 5.09 8.02 12.15
N PRO A 69 3.83 8.29 11.79
CA PRO A 69 2.98 9.17 12.58
C PRO A 69 2.84 8.68 14.03
N ALA A 70 2.71 9.60 14.97
CA ALA A 70 2.68 9.29 16.41
C ALA A 70 1.41 8.53 16.81
N ASP A 71 0.28 8.90 16.21
CA ASP A 71 -1.05 8.33 16.37
C ASP A 71 -1.37 7.24 15.33
N TRP A 72 -0.35 6.73 14.64
CA TRP A 72 -0.54 5.74 13.60
C TRP A 72 -1.06 4.40 14.13
N ASP A 73 -2.15 3.93 13.54
CA ASP A 73 -2.75 2.61 13.77
C ASP A 73 -2.76 1.78 12.47
N PRO A 74 -2.08 0.62 12.42
CA PRO A 74 -2.07 -0.24 11.24
C PRO A 74 -3.47 -0.75 10.85
N LEU A 75 -4.39 -0.95 11.79
CA LEU A 75 -5.73 -1.43 11.50
C LEU A 75 -6.57 -0.38 10.77
N ILE A 76 -6.44 0.89 11.17
CA ILE A 76 -7.07 2.02 10.48
C ILE A 76 -6.50 2.14 9.07
N GLN A 77 -5.18 2.04 8.90
CA GLN A 77 -4.55 2.14 7.59
C GLN A 77 -4.95 0.98 6.65
N LEU A 78 -5.00 -0.25 7.15
CA LEU A 78 -5.42 -1.42 6.38
C LEU A 78 -6.87 -1.29 5.87
N ALA A 79 -7.74 -0.54 6.55
CA ALA A 79 -9.12 -0.32 6.11
C ALA A 79 -9.22 0.47 4.79
N ASN A 80 -8.19 1.24 4.43
CA ASN A 80 -8.13 2.01 3.19
C ASN A 80 -7.85 1.14 1.95
N ILE A 81 -7.50 -0.13 2.13
CA ILE A 81 -7.19 -1.01 0.99
C ILE A 81 -8.44 -1.18 0.11
N PRO A 82 -8.33 -0.89 -1.21
CA PRO A 82 -9.45 -1.04 -2.13
C PRO A 82 -10.03 -2.46 -2.12
N PRO A 83 -11.36 -2.65 -2.22
CA PRO A 83 -11.99 -3.96 -2.08
C PRO A 83 -11.39 -5.07 -2.95
N ARG A 84 -10.99 -4.74 -4.19
CA ARG A 84 -10.38 -5.71 -5.12
C ARG A 84 -9.03 -6.26 -4.68
N TRP A 85 -8.36 -5.58 -3.74
CA TRP A 85 -7.04 -5.93 -3.23
C TRP A 85 -7.06 -6.48 -1.80
N ARG A 86 -8.23 -6.58 -1.15
CA ARG A 86 -8.35 -7.19 0.19
C ARG A 86 -8.12 -8.70 0.11
#